data_AF-A0A2P2GQL2-F1
#
_entry.id   AF-A0A2P2GQL2-F1
#
_cell.length_a   1.000
_cell.length_b   1.000
_cell.length_c   1.000
_cell.angle_alpha   90.00
_cell.angle_beta   90.00
_cell.angle_gamma   90.00
#
_symmetry.space_group_name_H-M   'P 1'
#
loop_
_entity.id
_entity.type
_entity.pdbx_description
1 polymer ?
#
loop_
_entity_poly.entity_id
_entity_poly.type
_entity_poly.pdbx_seq_one_letter_code
_entity_poly.pdbx_strand_id
1 'polypeptide(L)'
;MVQMMRNRNTGGHGIAGLVANTGAAEREAQLSATYGIRIGPPADRPNDHFSHSMLNRIDGVLGSLPPADVRDNPELVAIQPAGADTTSAASLYDGGDRSITMVSPFGMPSWLYTELNRGVPWQRSLMDKGAMADYEGISDTEDQALGIAGERRQVMGGVSDVLANGNLVKWTLRHEIGHSVDQLTGWEVNLKHEPRFGGWEAYDDARPVAVAILTEAGLGDRLETEDRYHMTLVDSVATALDPEVARDSPQRLTELADNFPTQGQGFKERLARVVRFGRLALAQPWTLTDGGGDTLAIGPRTYHVDHYGHWVSYLRAQRQQHAVSNYQFSTPEEWFAEAYAAYHDPKPGPRARLHPEARDWFAERGA
;
A
#
# COMPACT_ATOMS: atom_id res chain seq x y z
N MET A 1 -23.20 28.51 57.18
CA MET A 1 -23.94 28.58 55.89
C MET A 1 -23.02 29.17 54.81
N VAL A 2 -21.91 28.49 54.53
CA VAL A 2 -20.99 28.80 53.42
C VAL A 2 -20.50 27.46 52.89
N GLN A 3 -21.19 26.95 51.87
CA GLN A 3 -20.84 25.73 51.17
C GLN A 3 -21.36 25.86 49.73
N MET A 4 -20.55 25.39 48.78
CA MET A 4 -20.84 25.17 47.36
C MET A 4 -20.95 26.39 46.44
N MET A 5 -19.85 26.69 45.76
CA MET A 5 -19.86 26.72 44.28
C MET A 5 -18.58 26.05 43.77
N ARG A 6 -18.76 24.78 43.37
CA ARG A 6 -17.78 23.91 42.73
C ARG A 6 -17.45 24.40 41.31
N ASN A 7 -16.17 24.30 40.99
CA ASN A 7 -15.58 23.85 39.71
C ASN A 7 -16.56 23.76 38.53
N ARG A 8 -16.46 24.71 37.60
CA ARG A 8 -16.76 24.45 36.19
C ARG A 8 -15.45 24.16 35.47
N ASN A 9 -15.32 22.90 35.04
CA ASN A 9 -14.34 22.39 34.09
C ASN A 9 -14.20 23.35 32.90
N THR A 10 -13.08 24.04 32.81
CA THR A 10 -12.54 24.55 31.54
C THR A 10 -11.50 23.52 31.09
N GLY A 11 -11.97 22.45 30.44
CA GLY A 11 -11.16 21.30 30.03
C GLY A 11 -10.17 21.64 28.92
N GLY A 12 -9.09 22.37 29.22
CA GLY A 12 -7.90 22.42 28.37
C GLY A 12 -8.09 22.99 26.95
N HIS A 13 -9.23 23.59 26.60
CA HIS A 13 -9.52 24.10 25.24
C HIS A 13 -8.87 25.47 24.91
N GLY A 14 -7.86 25.89 25.66
CA GLY A 14 -7.08 27.10 25.39
C GLY A 14 -5.75 26.80 24.68
N ILE A 15 -5.14 27.82 24.07
CA ILE A 15 -3.83 27.74 23.39
C ILE A 15 -2.76 27.12 24.31
N ALA A 16 -2.83 27.35 25.62
CA ALA A 16 -1.91 26.74 26.60
C ALA A 16 -2.10 25.22 26.79
N GLY A 17 -3.32 24.69 26.63
CA GLY A 17 -3.61 23.25 26.68
C GLY A 17 -3.14 22.49 25.44
N LEU A 18 -3.12 23.18 24.29
CA LEU A 18 -2.50 22.68 23.05
C LEU A 18 -0.97 22.57 23.15
N VAL A 19 -0.32 23.39 23.99
CA VAL A 19 1.15 23.38 24.18
C VAL A 19 1.59 22.34 25.23
N ALA A 20 0.78 22.06 26.24
CA ALA A 20 1.11 21.13 27.33
C ALA A 20 0.48 19.72 27.20
N ASN A 21 -0.25 19.44 26.12
CA ASN A 21 -1.05 18.23 25.87
C ASN A 21 -1.91 17.75 27.06
N THR A 22 -2.27 18.67 27.96
CA THR A 22 -3.02 18.37 29.19
C THR A 22 -4.44 17.92 28.81
N GLY A 23 -4.95 16.86 29.44
CA GLY A 23 -6.27 16.31 29.11
C GLY A 23 -6.27 15.21 28.04
N ALA A 24 -5.12 14.89 27.43
CA ALA A 24 -5.04 13.90 26.37
C ALA A 24 -5.37 12.48 26.87
N ALA A 25 -4.83 12.08 28.02
CA ALA A 25 -5.09 10.78 28.64
C ALA A 25 -6.59 10.59 28.96
N GLU A 26 -7.26 11.63 29.49
CA GLU A 26 -8.70 11.57 29.75
C GLU A 26 -9.52 11.45 28.46
N ARG A 27 -9.10 12.15 27.40
CA ARG A 27 -9.76 12.05 26.08
C ARG A 27 -9.53 10.70 25.43
N GLU A 28 -8.33 10.15 25.51
CA GLU A 28 -7.99 8.78 25.09
C GLU A 28 -8.85 7.73 25.80
N ALA A 29 -8.99 7.81 27.12
CA ALA A 29 -9.86 6.93 27.89
C ALA A 29 -11.34 7.07 27.47
N GLN A 30 -11.81 8.29 27.22
CA GLN A 30 -13.17 8.54 26.72
C GLN A 30 -13.41 7.92 25.34
N LEU A 31 -12.48 8.11 24.41
CA LEU A 31 -12.60 7.54 23.06
C LEU A 31 -12.51 6.01 23.12
N SER A 32 -11.61 5.48 23.94
CA SER A 32 -11.48 4.04 24.14
C SER A 32 -12.80 3.42 24.64
N ALA A 33 -13.45 4.06 25.60
CA ALA A 33 -14.76 3.61 26.09
C ALA A 33 -15.87 3.74 25.04
N THR A 34 -15.82 4.79 24.21
CA THR A 34 -16.80 5.01 23.13
C THR A 34 -16.69 3.93 22.05
N TYR A 35 -15.47 3.64 21.62
CA TYR A 35 -15.19 2.78 20.47
C TYR A 35 -14.84 1.34 20.84
N GLY A 36 -14.71 0.99 22.11
CA GLY A 36 -14.47 -0.39 22.54
C GLY A 36 -13.05 -0.92 22.28
N ILE A 37 -12.15 -0.08 21.77
CA ILE A 37 -10.75 -0.40 21.47
C ILE A 37 -9.83 0.50 22.30
N ARG A 38 -8.57 0.11 22.53
CA ARG A 38 -7.61 0.99 23.20
C ARG A 38 -7.18 2.11 22.26
N ILE A 39 -7.37 3.36 22.65
CA ILE A 39 -6.86 4.54 21.95
C ILE A 39 -5.88 5.23 22.89
N GLY A 40 -4.62 5.31 22.49
CA GLY A 40 -3.55 5.94 23.30
C GLY A 40 -2.32 5.04 23.46
N PRO A 41 -1.43 5.36 24.41
CA PRO A 41 -0.14 4.68 24.54
C PRO A 41 -0.28 3.17 24.75
N PRO A 42 0.70 2.36 24.29
CA PRO A 42 0.82 0.98 24.73
C PRO A 42 1.30 0.91 26.19
N ALA A 43 1.09 -0.27 26.82
CA ALA A 43 1.32 -0.45 28.25
C ALA A 43 2.78 -0.24 28.68
N ASP A 44 3.72 -0.52 27.79
CA ASP A 44 5.16 -0.35 27.98
C ASP A 44 5.64 1.09 27.77
N ARG A 45 4.81 1.95 27.16
CA ARG A 45 5.10 3.38 26.91
C ARG A 45 3.97 4.30 27.40
N PRO A 46 3.62 4.29 28.71
CA PRO A 46 2.41 4.92 29.22
C PRO A 46 2.34 6.45 29.10
N ASN A 47 3.44 7.11 28.73
CA ASN A 47 3.51 8.57 28.61
C ASN A 47 3.38 9.06 27.16
N ASP A 48 3.33 8.16 26.18
CA ASP A 48 3.26 8.50 24.76
C ASP A 48 1.80 8.77 24.38
N HIS A 49 1.27 9.91 24.79
CA HIS A 49 -0.11 10.30 24.48
C HIS A 49 -0.22 10.97 23.12
N PHE A 50 -1.34 10.74 22.44
CA PHE A 50 -1.70 11.50 21.25
C PHE A 50 -1.94 12.97 21.56
N SER A 51 -1.71 13.82 20.57
CA SER A 51 -2.17 15.21 20.63
C SER A 51 -3.69 15.29 20.52
N HIS A 52 -4.31 16.31 21.11
CA HIS A 52 -5.74 16.60 20.92
C HIS A 52 -6.16 16.71 19.45
N SER A 53 -5.29 17.25 18.59
CA SER A 53 -5.55 17.31 17.14
C SER A 53 -5.69 15.91 16.55
N MET A 54 -4.75 15.00 16.87
CA MET A 54 -4.80 13.61 16.43
C MET A 54 -6.05 12.90 16.97
N LEU A 55 -6.37 13.07 18.25
CA LEU A 55 -7.57 12.48 18.87
C LEU A 55 -8.86 12.95 18.19
N ASN A 56 -8.94 14.20 17.75
CA ASN A 56 -10.08 14.69 16.98
C ASN A 56 -10.16 14.07 15.58
N ARG A 57 -9.02 13.75 14.95
CA ARG A 57 -9.00 13.04 13.66
C ARG A 57 -9.42 11.59 13.84
N ILE A 58 -8.91 10.90 14.86
CA ILE A 58 -9.31 9.54 15.25
C ILE A 58 -10.82 9.48 15.48
N ASP A 59 -11.35 10.31 16.39
CA ASP A 59 -12.78 10.36 16.70
C ASP A 59 -13.63 10.62 15.45
N GLY A 60 -13.20 11.57 14.61
CA GLY A 60 -13.92 11.89 13.38
C GLY A 60 -13.92 10.78 12.32
N VAL A 61 -12.92 9.91 12.30
CA VAL A 61 -12.91 8.74 11.40
C VAL A 61 -13.73 7.62 12.00
N LEU A 62 -13.44 7.21 13.23
CA LEU A 62 -14.11 6.08 13.90
C LEU A 62 -15.62 6.30 13.99
N GLY A 63 -16.06 7.51 14.34
CA GLY A 63 -17.49 7.86 14.39
C GLY A 63 -18.19 7.90 13.03
N SER A 64 -17.46 7.81 11.92
CA SER A 64 -18.02 7.76 10.56
C SER A 64 -18.07 6.35 9.96
N LEU A 65 -17.47 5.36 10.62
CA LEU A 65 -17.39 3.98 10.16
C LEU A 65 -18.45 3.10 10.85
N PRO A 66 -18.82 1.96 10.23
CA PRO A 66 -19.71 0.99 10.86
C PRO A 66 -19.14 0.47 12.20
N PRO A 67 -19.96 0.28 13.25
CA PRO A 67 -19.51 -0.30 14.51
C PRO A 67 -18.85 -1.67 14.34
N ALA A 68 -19.32 -2.47 13.37
CA ALA A 68 -18.76 -3.78 13.03
C ALA A 68 -17.29 -3.74 12.55
N ASP A 69 -16.84 -2.60 12.03
CA ASP A 69 -15.46 -2.44 11.54
C ASP A 69 -14.52 -1.87 12.61
N VAL A 70 -15.08 -1.33 13.69
CA VAL A 70 -14.32 -0.64 14.75
C VAL A 70 -14.54 -1.29 16.10
N ARG A 71 -15.74 -1.15 16.65
CA ARG A 71 -16.07 -1.53 18.03
C ARG A 71 -16.23 -3.02 18.22
N ASP A 72 -16.90 -3.65 17.26
CA ASP A 72 -17.20 -5.08 17.32
C ASP A 72 -16.20 -5.90 16.48
N ASN A 73 -15.13 -5.25 16.00
CA ASN A 73 -14.08 -5.86 15.20
C ASN A 73 -12.98 -6.47 16.11
N PRO A 74 -12.89 -7.81 16.24
CA PRO A 74 -11.85 -8.44 17.06
C PRO A 74 -10.44 -8.31 16.46
N GLU A 75 -10.32 -7.93 15.19
CA GLU A 75 -9.06 -7.69 14.49
C GLU A 75 -8.57 -6.24 14.66
N LEU A 76 -9.31 -5.37 15.35
CA LEU A 76 -8.84 -4.05 15.72
C LEU A 76 -8.98 -3.86 17.23
N VAL A 77 -7.88 -4.03 17.97
CA VAL A 77 -7.89 -3.92 19.43
C VAL A 77 -7.29 -2.62 19.93
N ALA A 78 -6.48 -1.93 19.12
CA ALA A 78 -5.87 -0.67 19.52
C ALA A 78 -5.49 0.28 18.37
N ILE A 79 -5.46 1.58 18.67
CA ILE A 79 -4.80 2.64 17.91
C ILE A 79 -3.83 3.35 18.85
N GLN A 80 -2.56 3.38 18.49
CA GLN A 80 -1.49 3.83 19.38
C GLN A 80 -0.46 4.70 18.66
N PRO A 81 0.21 5.62 19.35
CA PRO A 81 1.28 6.40 18.76
C PRO A 81 2.55 5.56 18.59
N ALA A 82 3.28 5.84 17.52
CA ALA A 82 4.62 5.29 17.30
C ALA A 82 5.57 5.66 18.44
N GLY A 83 6.52 4.76 18.71
CA GLY A 83 7.60 5.02 19.66
C GLY A 83 8.65 5.96 19.07
N ALA A 84 9.45 6.58 19.93
CA ALA A 84 10.57 7.43 19.49
C ALA A 84 11.66 6.66 18.71
N ASP A 85 11.66 5.33 18.82
CA ASP A 85 12.53 4.37 18.14
C ASP A 85 11.95 3.82 16.84
N THR A 86 10.72 4.19 16.48
CA THR A 86 10.09 3.73 15.23
C THR A 86 10.82 4.33 14.03
N THR A 87 11.46 3.46 13.24
CA THR A 87 12.23 3.84 12.04
C THR A 87 11.37 3.96 10.78
N SER A 88 10.17 3.38 10.79
CA SER A 88 9.21 3.50 9.68
C SER A 88 8.68 4.92 9.57
N ALA A 89 8.58 5.45 8.35
CA ALA A 89 7.98 6.76 8.06
C ALA A 89 6.45 6.71 7.92
N ALA A 90 5.85 5.51 7.89
CA ALA A 90 4.42 5.31 7.63
C ALA A 90 3.68 4.74 8.85
N SER A 91 2.42 5.14 9.03
CA SER A 91 1.52 4.45 9.95
C SER A 91 1.18 3.07 9.37
N LEU A 92 0.92 2.10 10.23
CA LEU A 92 0.75 0.70 9.83
C LEU A 92 -0.21 -0.03 10.77
N TYR A 93 -1.07 -0.87 10.21
CA TYR A 93 -1.76 -1.95 10.91
C TYR A 93 -0.87 -3.19 11.07
N ASP A 94 -0.70 -3.65 12.30
CA ASP A 94 -0.02 -4.91 12.63
C ASP A 94 -1.07 -5.99 12.92
N GLY A 95 -1.10 -7.05 12.10
CA GLY A 95 -2.04 -8.17 12.26
C GLY A 95 -1.75 -9.10 13.44
N GLY A 96 -0.50 -9.15 13.91
CA GLY A 96 -0.13 -9.91 15.11
C GLY A 96 -0.62 -9.24 16.39
N ASP A 97 -0.40 -7.93 16.48
CA ASP A 97 -0.86 -7.11 17.61
C ASP A 97 -2.30 -6.62 17.46
N ARG A 98 -2.89 -6.76 16.27
CA ARG A 98 -4.22 -6.27 15.88
C ARG A 98 -4.38 -4.78 16.16
N SER A 99 -3.33 -4.02 15.88
CA SER A 99 -3.23 -2.62 16.29
C SER A 99 -2.72 -1.71 15.19
N ILE A 100 -3.18 -0.46 15.19
CA ILE A 100 -2.70 0.58 14.28
C ILE A 100 -1.68 1.43 15.01
N THR A 101 -0.46 1.48 14.49
CA THR A 101 0.59 2.37 14.97
C THR A 101 0.63 3.64 14.11
N MET A 102 0.34 4.77 14.74
CA MET A 102 0.30 6.09 14.08
C MET A 102 1.65 6.78 14.17
N VAL A 103 2.34 6.88 13.04
CA VAL A 103 3.64 7.56 12.91
C VAL A 103 3.44 9.02 12.51
N SER A 104 4.13 9.94 13.19
CA SER A 104 4.31 11.32 12.71
C SER A 104 5.62 11.39 11.92
N PRO A 105 5.57 11.48 10.58
CA PRO A 105 6.77 11.37 9.75
C PRO A 105 7.77 12.51 9.99
N PHE A 106 9.06 12.19 9.91
CA PHE A 106 10.19 13.14 9.90
C PHE A 106 10.28 14.10 11.11
N GLY A 107 9.80 13.67 12.29
CA GLY A 107 9.76 14.53 13.49
C GLY A 107 8.87 15.76 13.32
N MET A 108 7.96 15.73 12.34
CA MET A 108 7.06 16.84 12.06
C MET A 108 6.13 17.06 13.27
N PRO A 109 5.90 18.32 13.70
CA PRO A 109 4.94 18.59 14.76
C PRO A 109 3.57 18.00 14.39
N SER A 110 2.93 17.28 15.31
CA SER A 110 1.68 16.56 15.01
C SER A 110 0.58 17.47 14.46
N TRP A 111 0.53 18.74 14.86
CA TRP A 111 -0.41 19.71 14.30
C TRP A 111 -0.19 19.94 12.81
N LEU A 112 1.05 19.99 12.32
CA LEU A 112 1.37 20.19 10.90
C LEU A 112 1.07 18.92 10.09
N TYR A 113 1.40 17.75 10.64
CA TYR A 113 1.06 16.46 10.04
C TYR A 113 -0.45 16.29 9.89
N THR A 114 -1.23 16.65 10.93
CA THR A 114 -2.70 16.59 10.89
C THR A 114 -3.35 17.60 9.97
N GLU A 115 -2.60 18.52 9.37
CA GLU A 115 -3.09 19.49 8.37
C GLU A 115 -2.66 19.15 6.94
N LEU A 116 -1.83 18.12 6.75
CA LEU A 116 -1.43 17.66 5.42
C LEU A 116 -2.65 17.24 4.59
N ASN A 117 -2.75 17.79 3.38
CA ASN A 117 -3.89 17.63 2.49
C ASN A 117 -3.42 17.07 1.14
N ARG A 118 -3.89 15.86 0.84
CA ARG A 118 -3.56 15.13 -0.40
C ARG A 118 -4.10 15.82 -1.65
N GLY A 119 -5.14 16.64 -1.51
CA GLY A 119 -5.72 17.42 -2.60
C GLY A 119 -4.87 18.62 -3.04
N VAL A 120 -3.81 18.96 -2.30
CA VAL A 120 -2.89 20.04 -2.64
C VAL A 120 -1.68 19.45 -3.39
N PRO A 121 -1.50 19.72 -4.70
CA PRO A 121 -0.53 18.98 -5.52
C PRO A 121 0.91 19.03 -5.04
N TRP A 122 1.37 20.16 -4.48
CA TRP A 122 2.73 20.28 -3.96
C TRP A 122 2.93 19.51 -2.66
N GLN A 123 1.91 19.48 -1.77
CA GLN A 123 1.97 18.67 -0.55
C GLN A 123 1.97 17.19 -0.92
N ARG A 124 1.10 16.79 -1.84
CA ARG A 124 1.06 15.41 -2.35
C ARG A 124 2.39 14.99 -2.96
N SER A 125 3.03 15.84 -3.75
CA SER A 125 4.36 15.57 -4.32
C SER A 125 5.42 15.30 -3.24
N LEU A 126 5.38 16.04 -2.12
CA LEU A 126 6.27 15.80 -0.98
C LEU A 126 5.94 14.47 -0.28
N MET A 127 4.65 14.14 -0.13
CA MET A 127 4.22 12.86 0.44
C MET A 127 4.63 11.68 -0.43
N ASP A 128 4.41 11.75 -1.74
CA ASP A 128 4.82 10.73 -2.71
C ASP A 128 6.34 10.50 -2.62
N LYS A 129 7.14 11.57 -2.54
CA LYS A 129 8.60 11.45 -2.35
C LYS A 129 8.99 10.79 -1.03
N GLY A 130 8.29 11.13 0.06
CA GLY A 130 8.53 10.51 1.36
C GLY A 130 8.21 9.02 1.33
N ALA A 131 7.04 8.65 0.80
CA ALA A 131 6.63 7.25 0.67
C ALA A 131 7.55 6.45 -0.27
N MET A 132 8.02 7.06 -1.36
CA MET A 132 8.92 6.37 -2.30
C MET A 132 10.33 6.16 -1.76
N ALA A 133 10.77 6.89 -0.73
CA ALA A 133 12.11 6.74 -0.17
C ALA A 133 12.33 5.38 0.51
N ASP A 134 11.25 4.70 0.89
CA ASP A 134 11.28 3.39 1.55
C ASP A 134 11.28 2.23 0.54
N TYR A 135 11.15 2.49 -0.76
CA TYR A 135 11.16 1.45 -1.80
C TYR A 135 12.49 1.37 -2.54
N GLU A 136 13.01 0.15 -2.65
CA GLU A 136 14.18 -0.17 -3.47
C GLU A 136 13.85 -0.09 -4.98
N GLY A 137 14.86 0.17 -5.80
CA GLY A 137 14.74 0.17 -7.27
C GLY A 137 14.09 1.42 -7.88
N ILE A 138 13.92 2.49 -7.11
CA ILE A 138 13.47 3.80 -7.59
C ILE A 138 14.66 4.77 -7.60
N SER A 139 15.23 5.02 -8.78
CA SER A 139 16.26 6.04 -8.97
C SER A 139 16.25 6.62 -10.39
N ASP A 140 16.68 7.87 -10.54
CA ASP A 140 16.76 8.53 -11.86
C ASP A 140 17.65 7.74 -12.85
N THR A 141 18.69 7.09 -12.33
CA THR A 141 19.62 6.29 -13.14
C THR A 141 18.98 4.99 -13.63
N GLU A 142 18.24 4.30 -12.76
CA GLU A 142 17.51 3.09 -13.14
C GLU A 142 16.35 3.40 -14.09
N ASP A 143 15.61 4.47 -13.83
CA ASP A 143 14.52 4.94 -14.71
C ASP A 143 15.05 5.27 -16.11
N GLN A 144 16.23 5.90 -16.20
CA GLN A 144 16.90 6.12 -17.49
C GLN A 144 17.31 4.81 -18.16
N ALA A 145 17.86 3.86 -17.41
CA ALA A 145 18.26 2.56 -17.93
C ALA A 145 17.07 1.66 -18.35
N LEU A 146 15.87 1.96 -17.86
CA LEU A 146 14.60 1.31 -18.21
C LEU A 146 13.86 2.02 -19.35
N GLY A 147 14.30 3.23 -19.72
CA GLY A 147 13.65 4.06 -20.74
C GLY A 147 12.36 4.72 -20.26
N ILE A 148 12.16 4.83 -18.94
CA ILE A 148 11.01 5.48 -18.30
C ILE A 148 11.41 6.82 -17.65
N ALA A 149 12.64 7.30 -17.90
CA ALA A 149 13.08 8.60 -17.41
C ALA A 149 12.12 9.71 -17.85
N GLY A 150 11.68 10.51 -16.88
CA GLY A 150 10.71 11.59 -17.08
C GLY A 150 9.26 11.16 -16.89
N GLU A 151 8.98 9.86 -16.74
CA GLU A 151 7.68 9.41 -16.23
C GLU A 151 7.52 9.81 -14.77
N ARG A 152 6.33 10.28 -14.41
CA ARG A 152 6.05 10.70 -13.05
C ARG A 152 5.65 9.50 -12.21
N ARG A 153 6.50 9.11 -11.27
CA ARG A 153 6.14 8.16 -10.20
C ARG A 153 5.27 8.83 -9.14
N GLN A 154 4.20 8.14 -8.72
CA GLN A 154 3.22 8.60 -7.75
C GLN A 154 2.70 7.41 -6.94
N VAL A 155 2.45 7.62 -5.64
CA VAL A 155 1.87 6.61 -4.74
C VAL A 155 0.38 6.93 -4.55
N MET A 156 0.11 8.14 -4.05
CA MET A 156 -1.23 8.53 -3.59
C MET A 156 -2.20 8.95 -4.70
N GLY A 157 -1.74 9.02 -5.95
CA GLY A 157 -2.50 9.41 -7.14
C GLY A 157 -2.02 8.63 -8.38
N GLY A 158 -2.02 9.23 -9.56
CA GLY A 158 -1.48 8.62 -10.78
C GLY A 158 -2.56 8.12 -11.71
N VAL A 159 -2.79 6.80 -11.76
CA VAL A 159 -3.86 6.17 -12.59
C VAL A 159 -5.24 6.80 -12.33
N SER A 160 -5.46 7.23 -11.09
CA SER A 160 -6.54 8.13 -10.72
C SER A 160 -6.09 8.99 -9.55
N ASP A 161 -6.50 10.25 -9.58
CA ASP A 161 -6.32 11.19 -8.47
C ASP A 161 -7.59 11.29 -7.60
N VAL A 162 -8.60 10.44 -7.84
CA VAL A 162 -9.91 10.59 -7.19
C VAL A 162 -9.81 10.44 -5.67
N LEU A 163 -8.98 9.53 -5.16
CA LEU A 163 -8.72 9.36 -3.72
C LEU A 163 -7.61 10.29 -3.20
N ALA A 164 -6.88 10.96 -4.09
CA ALA A 164 -5.80 11.89 -3.76
C ALA A 164 -6.34 13.23 -3.26
N ASN A 165 -7.27 13.21 -2.32
CA ASN A 165 -7.98 14.38 -1.82
C ASN A 165 -8.22 14.26 -0.31
N GLY A 166 -8.42 15.40 0.37
CA GLY A 166 -8.71 15.39 1.80
C GLY A 166 -7.46 15.22 2.67
N ASN A 167 -7.69 15.03 3.96
CA ASN A 167 -6.65 15.02 4.98
C ASN A 167 -5.91 13.68 5.03
N LEU A 168 -4.57 13.72 5.07
CA LEU A 168 -3.72 12.53 5.07
C LEU A 168 -4.06 11.57 6.22
N VAL A 169 -4.06 12.08 7.47
CA VAL A 169 -4.33 11.27 8.67
C VAL A 169 -5.68 10.58 8.60
N LYS A 170 -6.72 11.28 8.13
CA LYS A 170 -8.05 10.68 8.01
C LYS A 170 -8.11 9.56 6.96
N TRP A 171 -7.38 9.72 5.86
CA TRP A 171 -7.27 8.66 4.87
C TRP A 171 -6.48 7.48 5.44
N THR A 172 -5.30 7.73 6.02
CA THR A 172 -4.45 6.70 6.64
C THR A 172 -5.25 5.89 7.65
N LEU A 173 -5.98 6.53 8.57
CA LEU A 173 -6.81 5.79 9.53
C LEU A 173 -7.85 4.88 8.87
N ARG A 174 -8.53 5.32 7.80
CA ARG A 174 -9.47 4.44 7.09
C ARG A 174 -8.75 3.30 6.40
N HIS A 175 -7.62 3.58 5.78
CA HIS A 175 -6.78 2.62 5.09
C HIS A 175 -6.30 1.52 6.07
N GLU A 176 -5.72 1.91 7.21
CA GLU A 176 -5.26 0.95 8.23
C GLU A 176 -6.42 0.14 8.84
N ILE A 177 -7.59 0.76 9.06
CA ILE A 177 -8.79 0.02 9.47
C ILE A 177 -9.21 -0.96 8.38
N GLY A 178 -9.05 -0.61 7.11
CA GLY A 178 -9.24 -1.49 5.96
C GLY A 178 -8.46 -2.79 6.08
N HIS A 179 -7.20 -2.76 6.51
CA HIS A 179 -6.43 -3.98 6.76
C HIS A 179 -7.02 -4.85 7.88
N SER A 180 -7.45 -4.26 9.00
CA SER A 180 -8.14 -5.03 10.06
C SER A 180 -9.46 -5.66 9.56
N VAL A 181 -10.16 -4.93 8.70
CA VAL A 181 -11.43 -5.32 8.08
C VAL A 181 -11.20 -6.46 7.09
N ASP A 182 -10.10 -6.45 6.34
CA ASP A 182 -9.67 -7.56 5.49
C ASP A 182 -9.48 -8.83 6.33
N GLN A 183 -8.64 -8.76 7.38
CA GLN A 183 -8.38 -9.87 8.30
C GLN A 183 -9.67 -10.45 8.88
N LEU A 184 -10.62 -9.60 9.28
CA LEU A 184 -11.92 -10.03 9.81
C LEU A 184 -12.74 -10.84 8.80
N THR A 185 -12.68 -10.48 7.51
CA THR A 185 -13.45 -11.17 6.46
C THR A 185 -12.70 -12.26 5.72
N GLY A 186 -11.37 -12.31 5.88
CA GLY A 186 -10.50 -13.10 5.01
C GLY A 186 -10.71 -12.75 3.53
N TRP A 187 -10.85 -11.46 3.20
CA TRP A 187 -11.08 -11.04 1.81
C TRP A 187 -9.89 -11.43 0.94
N GLU A 188 -8.67 -11.20 1.42
CA GLU A 188 -7.47 -11.49 0.64
C GLU A 188 -7.38 -12.99 0.29
N VAL A 189 -7.69 -13.85 1.26
CA VAL A 189 -7.64 -15.31 1.10
C VAL A 189 -8.72 -15.81 0.15
N ASN A 190 -9.95 -15.28 0.28
CA ASN A 190 -11.12 -15.90 -0.33
C ASN A 190 -11.61 -15.19 -1.60
N LEU A 191 -11.30 -13.91 -1.78
CA LEU A 191 -11.99 -13.06 -2.76
C LEU A 191 -11.05 -12.31 -3.71
N LYS A 192 -9.75 -12.16 -3.40
CA LYS A 192 -8.82 -11.34 -4.23
C LYS A 192 -8.80 -11.72 -5.72
N HIS A 193 -9.03 -13.00 -6.02
CA HIS A 193 -9.02 -13.56 -7.37
C HIS A 193 -10.28 -13.22 -8.19
N GLU A 194 -11.33 -12.69 -7.58
CA GLU A 194 -12.55 -12.33 -8.31
C GLU A 194 -12.31 -11.09 -9.19
N PRO A 195 -12.81 -11.05 -10.43
CA PRO A 195 -12.60 -9.92 -11.33
C PRO A 195 -13.03 -8.57 -10.78
N ARG A 196 -14.12 -8.50 -10.01
CA ARG A 196 -14.61 -7.25 -9.38
C ARG A 196 -13.64 -6.65 -8.36
N PHE A 197 -12.66 -7.42 -7.92
CA PHE A 197 -11.66 -7.08 -6.90
C PHE A 197 -10.25 -6.94 -7.49
N GLY A 198 -10.13 -6.75 -8.80
CA GLY A 198 -8.83 -6.70 -9.49
C GLY A 198 -8.41 -8.03 -10.08
N GLY A 199 -9.03 -9.14 -9.66
CA GLY A 199 -8.75 -10.48 -10.16
C GLY A 199 -7.30 -10.90 -9.92
N TRP A 200 -6.80 -10.69 -8.71
CA TRP A 200 -5.41 -10.89 -8.32
C TRP A 200 -5.00 -12.36 -8.34
N GLU A 201 -3.75 -12.60 -8.74
CA GLU A 201 -3.07 -13.88 -8.59
C GLU A 201 -1.73 -13.61 -7.92
N ALA A 202 -1.39 -14.42 -6.92
CA ALA A 202 -0.10 -14.40 -6.25
C ALA A 202 0.65 -15.69 -6.60
N TYR A 203 1.97 -15.61 -6.76
CA TYR A 203 2.80 -16.72 -7.16
C TYR A 203 3.82 -17.03 -6.05
N ASP A 204 3.88 -18.29 -5.64
CA ASP A 204 4.81 -18.76 -4.59
C ASP A 204 6.28 -18.70 -5.05
N ASP A 205 6.51 -18.76 -6.36
CA ASP A 205 7.83 -18.61 -6.98
C ASP A 205 7.73 -17.94 -8.36
N ALA A 206 8.89 -17.57 -8.93
CA ALA A 206 8.97 -16.88 -10.21
C ALA A 206 8.77 -17.81 -11.43
N ARG A 207 8.65 -19.13 -11.26
CA ARG A 207 8.64 -20.09 -12.38
C ARG A 207 7.38 -20.00 -13.24
N PRO A 208 6.15 -19.91 -12.70
CA PRO A 208 4.95 -19.64 -13.51
C PRO A 208 5.08 -18.35 -14.32
N VAL A 209 5.65 -17.29 -13.72
CA VAL A 209 5.89 -16.01 -14.39
C VAL A 209 6.90 -16.17 -15.51
N ALA A 210 8.02 -16.88 -15.27
CA ALA A 210 9.04 -17.20 -16.26
C ALA A 210 8.46 -17.95 -17.47
N VAL A 211 7.58 -18.93 -17.25
CA VAL A 211 6.87 -19.64 -18.34
C VAL A 211 6.00 -18.68 -19.14
N ALA A 212 5.21 -17.84 -18.46
CA ALA A 212 4.30 -16.90 -19.12
C ALA A 212 5.07 -15.92 -20.02
N ILE A 213 6.13 -15.31 -19.49
CA ILE A 213 6.92 -14.35 -20.26
C ILE A 213 7.72 -14.98 -21.39
N LEU A 214 8.31 -16.16 -21.18
CA LEU A 214 9.01 -16.87 -22.24
C LEU A 214 8.05 -17.22 -23.38
N THR A 215 6.83 -17.65 -23.04
CA THR A 215 5.79 -17.94 -24.03
C THR A 215 5.40 -16.68 -24.81
N GLU A 216 5.13 -15.56 -24.12
CA GLU A 216 4.84 -14.26 -24.76
C GLU A 216 5.98 -13.78 -25.65
N ALA A 217 7.23 -14.01 -25.23
CA ALA A 217 8.42 -13.68 -26.02
C ALA A 217 8.64 -14.63 -27.21
N GLY A 218 7.81 -15.66 -27.40
CA GLY A 218 7.92 -16.66 -28.47
C GLY A 218 9.05 -17.68 -28.24
N LEU A 219 9.29 -18.04 -26.97
CA LEU A 219 10.28 -19.03 -26.52
C LEU A 219 9.62 -20.20 -25.77
N GLY A 220 8.29 -20.34 -25.82
CA GLY A 220 7.55 -21.39 -25.11
C GLY A 220 7.85 -22.82 -25.57
N ASP A 221 8.33 -23.01 -26.81
CA ASP A 221 8.81 -24.29 -27.34
C ASP A 221 10.29 -24.56 -26.97
N ARG A 222 10.93 -23.66 -26.25
CA ARG A 222 12.37 -23.65 -25.94
C ARG A 222 12.67 -23.70 -24.44
N LEU A 223 11.67 -23.93 -23.58
CA LEU A 223 11.82 -23.89 -22.12
C LEU A 223 12.91 -24.83 -21.61
N GLU A 224 13.08 -26.00 -22.24
CA GLU A 224 14.09 -27.01 -21.89
C GLU A 224 15.48 -26.74 -22.50
N THR A 225 15.69 -25.59 -23.15
CA THR A 225 17.02 -25.24 -23.68
C THR A 225 17.96 -25.00 -22.51
N GLU A 226 19.03 -25.79 -22.40
CA GLU A 226 20.02 -25.62 -21.33
C GLU A 226 20.95 -24.42 -21.58
N ASP A 227 21.31 -23.76 -20.49
CA ASP A 227 22.36 -22.75 -20.43
C ASP A 227 23.75 -23.39 -20.23
N ARG A 228 24.81 -22.57 -20.17
CA ARG A 228 26.19 -23.03 -19.97
C ARG A 228 26.45 -23.73 -18.62
N TYR A 229 25.50 -23.69 -17.70
CA TYR A 229 25.53 -24.31 -16.37
C TYR A 229 24.57 -25.49 -16.24
N HIS A 230 23.98 -25.95 -17.36
CA HIS A 230 22.99 -27.03 -17.39
C HIS A 230 21.67 -26.71 -16.67
N MET A 231 21.33 -25.43 -16.50
CA MET A 231 19.98 -25.02 -16.09
C MET A 231 19.10 -24.85 -17.32
N THR A 232 17.83 -25.27 -17.23
CA THR A 232 16.86 -25.04 -18.30
C THR A 232 16.59 -23.53 -18.46
N LEU A 233 16.17 -23.08 -19.64
CA LEU A 233 15.86 -21.68 -19.90
C LEU A 233 14.81 -21.14 -18.93
N VAL A 234 13.78 -21.94 -18.63
CA VAL A 234 12.75 -21.54 -17.65
C VAL A 234 13.34 -21.38 -16.25
N ASP A 235 14.23 -22.28 -15.82
CA ASP A 235 14.80 -22.20 -14.48
C ASP A 235 15.86 -21.08 -14.38
N SER A 236 16.68 -20.86 -15.41
CA SER A 236 17.62 -19.72 -15.46
C SER A 236 16.88 -18.38 -15.41
N VAL A 237 15.75 -18.26 -16.11
CA VAL A 237 14.89 -17.06 -16.05
C VAL A 237 14.22 -16.93 -14.69
N ALA A 238 13.63 -18.00 -14.16
CA ALA A 238 12.96 -17.97 -12.86
C ALA A 238 13.93 -17.57 -11.73
N THR A 239 15.15 -18.14 -11.70
CA THR A 239 16.19 -17.73 -10.75
C THR A 239 16.61 -16.27 -10.92
N ALA A 240 16.70 -15.77 -12.15
CA ALA A 240 17.05 -14.37 -12.39
C ALA A 240 15.92 -13.38 -12.06
N LEU A 241 14.67 -13.85 -12.00
CA LEU A 241 13.48 -13.09 -11.64
C LEU A 241 13.13 -13.17 -10.15
N ASP A 242 13.79 -14.04 -9.40
CA ASP A 242 13.65 -14.10 -7.95
C ASP A 242 14.08 -12.75 -7.33
N PRO A 243 13.23 -12.08 -6.53
CA PRO A 243 13.54 -10.73 -6.02
C PRO A 243 14.78 -10.66 -5.12
N GLU A 244 15.06 -11.71 -4.33
CA GLU A 244 16.26 -11.77 -3.49
C GLU A 244 17.51 -11.91 -4.38
N VAL A 245 17.47 -12.83 -5.36
CA VAL A 245 18.57 -13.01 -6.31
C VAL A 245 18.80 -11.77 -7.17
N ALA A 246 17.74 -11.10 -7.62
CA ALA A 246 17.85 -9.90 -8.44
C ALA A 246 18.48 -8.73 -7.68
N ARG A 247 18.22 -8.63 -6.36
CA ARG A 247 18.87 -7.66 -5.48
C ARG A 247 20.35 -7.97 -5.28
N ASP A 248 20.68 -9.22 -4.97
CA ASP A 248 22.05 -9.63 -4.64
C ASP A 248 22.95 -9.79 -5.86
N SER A 249 22.36 -10.07 -7.03
CA SER A 249 23.08 -10.38 -8.26
C SER A 249 22.32 -9.89 -9.50
N PRO A 250 22.09 -8.58 -9.65
CA PRO A 250 21.30 -8.01 -10.75
C PRO A 250 21.84 -8.39 -12.14
N GLN A 251 23.15 -8.68 -12.23
CA GLN A 251 23.80 -9.14 -13.46
C GLN A 251 23.22 -10.45 -13.99
N ARG A 252 22.69 -11.33 -13.12
CA ARG A 252 22.03 -12.58 -13.55
C ARG A 252 20.86 -12.32 -14.49
N LEU A 253 20.14 -11.22 -14.26
CA LEU A 253 19.06 -10.78 -15.14
C LEU A 253 19.60 -9.96 -16.31
N THR A 254 20.46 -8.96 -16.08
CA THR A 254 20.90 -8.07 -17.17
C THR A 254 21.77 -8.75 -18.22
N GLU A 255 22.53 -9.78 -17.83
CA GLU A 255 23.45 -10.55 -18.68
C GLU A 255 22.90 -11.94 -19.02
N LEU A 256 21.60 -12.18 -18.81
CA LEU A 256 20.98 -13.50 -18.96
C LEU A 256 21.28 -14.17 -20.32
N ALA A 257 21.34 -13.39 -21.39
CA ALA A 257 21.63 -13.90 -22.73
C ALA A 257 23.05 -14.48 -22.88
N ASP A 258 24.00 -14.06 -22.05
CA ASP A 258 25.39 -14.55 -22.09
C ASP A 258 25.52 -15.98 -21.57
N ASN A 259 24.51 -16.46 -20.81
CA ASN A 259 24.44 -17.86 -20.39
C ASN A 259 24.05 -18.81 -21.54
N PHE A 260 23.62 -18.29 -22.70
CA PHE A 260 23.19 -19.06 -23.88
C PHE A 260 24.08 -18.78 -25.11
N PRO A 261 25.40 -19.05 -25.05
CA PRO A 261 26.35 -18.63 -26.08
C PRO A 261 26.13 -19.31 -27.45
N THR A 262 25.51 -20.50 -27.46
CA THR A 262 25.23 -21.29 -28.67
C THR A 262 23.98 -20.84 -29.42
N GLN A 263 23.16 -19.96 -28.82
CA GLN A 263 21.90 -19.51 -29.41
C GLN A 263 22.10 -18.33 -30.37
N GLY A 264 21.30 -18.31 -31.44
CA GLY A 264 21.35 -17.28 -32.47
C GLY A 264 20.79 -15.93 -32.03
N GLN A 265 21.02 -14.91 -32.86
CA GLN A 265 20.62 -13.52 -32.58
C GLN A 265 19.12 -13.37 -32.26
N GLY A 266 18.24 -14.03 -33.01
CA GLY A 266 16.79 -13.95 -32.77
C GLY A 266 16.37 -14.52 -31.41
N PHE A 267 17.07 -15.53 -30.88
CA PHE A 267 16.83 -16.01 -29.52
C PHE A 267 17.24 -14.95 -28.49
N LYS A 268 18.43 -14.37 -28.68
CA LYS A 268 18.96 -13.33 -27.79
C LYS A 268 18.09 -12.07 -27.77
N GLU A 269 17.55 -11.66 -28.92
CA GLU A 269 16.60 -10.54 -29.01
C GLU A 269 15.29 -10.81 -28.26
N ARG A 270 14.76 -12.04 -28.36
CA ARG A 270 13.57 -12.44 -27.60
C ARG A 270 13.86 -12.45 -26.10
N LEU A 271 15.03 -12.97 -25.69
CA LEU A 271 15.46 -12.99 -24.30
C LEU A 271 15.73 -11.57 -23.76
N ALA A 272 16.21 -10.63 -24.58
CA ALA A 272 16.34 -9.23 -24.19
C ALA A 272 14.97 -8.59 -23.84
N ARG A 273 13.87 -9.03 -24.47
CA ARG A 273 12.51 -8.61 -24.08
C ARG A 273 12.13 -9.16 -22.70
N VAL A 274 12.50 -10.41 -22.41
CA VAL A 274 12.33 -11.03 -21.08
C VAL A 274 13.09 -10.24 -20.01
N VAL A 275 14.35 -9.89 -20.29
CA VAL A 275 15.18 -9.05 -19.40
C VAL A 275 14.53 -7.69 -19.16
N ARG A 276 14.06 -7.01 -20.21
CA ARG A 276 13.40 -5.69 -20.08
C ARG A 276 12.16 -5.76 -19.19
N PHE A 277 11.31 -6.77 -19.38
CA PHE A 277 10.15 -7.01 -18.52
C PHE A 277 10.58 -7.22 -17.07
N GLY A 278 11.51 -8.16 -16.82
CA GLY A 278 11.93 -8.51 -15.46
C GLY A 278 12.44 -7.30 -14.70
N ARG A 279 13.30 -6.50 -15.35
CA ARG A 279 13.84 -5.28 -14.76
C ARG A 279 12.75 -4.27 -14.42
N LEU A 280 11.75 -4.09 -15.29
CA LEU A 280 10.66 -3.16 -15.02
C LEU A 280 9.70 -3.70 -13.93
N ALA A 281 9.44 -5.01 -13.91
CA ALA A 281 8.59 -5.66 -12.93
C ALA A 281 9.13 -5.54 -11.50
N LEU A 282 10.46 -5.54 -11.35
CA LEU A 282 11.17 -5.38 -10.07
C LEU A 282 11.34 -3.90 -9.65
N ALA A 283 11.09 -2.94 -10.55
CA ALA A 283 11.34 -1.51 -10.32
C ALA A 283 10.09 -0.74 -9.85
N GLN A 284 9.28 -1.37 -8.99
CA GLN A 284 8.06 -0.80 -8.39
C GLN A 284 7.11 -0.17 -9.43
N PRO A 285 6.73 -0.89 -10.49
CA PRO A 285 6.01 -0.33 -11.65
C PRO A 285 4.60 0.14 -11.29
N TRP A 286 4.03 -0.31 -10.17
CA TRP A 286 2.75 0.18 -9.64
C TRP A 286 2.78 1.69 -9.35
N THR A 287 3.95 2.28 -9.08
CA THR A 287 4.14 3.73 -8.91
C THR A 287 4.01 4.51 -10.22
N LEU A 288 4.02 3.85 -11.38
CA LEU A 288 3.80 4.47 -12.69
C LEU A 288 2.30 4.57 -12.99
N THR A 289 1.87 5.65 -13.63
CA THR A 289 0.44 5.87 -13.96
C THR A 289 -0.17 4.73 -14.78
N ASP A 290 0.59 4.06 -15.63
CA ASP A 290 0.12 2.93 -16.44
C ASP A 290 0.46 1.54 -15.86
N GLY A 291 1.15 1.48 -14.72
CA GLY A 291 1.53 0.24 -14.06
C GLY A 291 2.62 -0.56 -14.78
N GLY A 292 3.43 0.08 -15.64
CA GLY A 292 4.42 -0.58 -16.50
C GLY A 292 3.89 -0.94 -17.90
N GLY A 293 2.65 -0.52 -18.20
CA GLY A 293 2.09 -0.49 -19.55
C GLY A 293 2.10 -1.82 -20.28
N ASP A 294 2.33 -1.76 -21.59
CA ASP A 294 2.40 -2.94 -22.45
C ASP A 294 3.63 -3.81 -22.18
N THR A 295 4.65 -3.27 -21.49
CA THR A 295 5.86 -4.02 -21.16
C THR A 295 5.56 -5.14 -20.17
N LEU A 296 4.70 -4.89 -19.19
CA LEU A 296 4.34 -5.85 -18.13
C LEU A 296 3.02 -6.59 -18.40
N ALA A 297 2.42 -6.37 -19.58
CA ALA A 297 1.18 -7.00 -19.96
C ALA A 297 1.43 -8.35 -20.65
N ILE A 298 0.84 -9.42 -20.13
CA ILE A 298 0.75 -10.72 -20.80
C ILE A 298 -0.73 -11.10 -20.84
N GLY A 299 -1.30 -11.14 -22.04
CA GLY A 299 -2.74 -11.26 -22.22
C GLY A 299 -3.51 -10.16 -21.48
N PRO A 300 -4.55 -10.49 -20.67
CA PRO A 300 -5.34 -9.49 -19.96
C PRO A 300 -4.71 -9.01 -18.64
N ARG A 301 -3.54 -9.54 -18.25
CA ARG A 301 -2.96 -9.34 -16.93
C ARG A 301 -1.70 -8.48 -16.98
N THR A 302 -1.51 -7.66 -15.94
CA THR A 302 -0.25 -6.99 -15.65
C THR A 302 0.45 -7.74 -14.53
N TYR A 303 1.75 -8.01 -14.68
CA TYR A 303 2.57 -8.73 -13.72
C TYR A 303 3.61 -7.80 -13.11
N HIS A 304 3.89 -7.92 -11.82
CA HIS A 304 5.02 -7.26 -11.19
C HIS A 304 5.46 -8.00 -9.93
N VAL A 305 6.52 -7.49 -9.31
CA VAL A 305 6.87 -7.82 -7.93
C VAL A 305 6.32 -6.72 -7.03
N ASP A 306 5.63 -7.12 -5.97
CA ASP A 306 5.13 -6.19 -4.97
C ASP A 306 6.27 -5.71 -4.04
N HIS A 307 6.01 -4.74 -3.15
CA HIS A 307 7.06 -4.20 -2.28
C HIS A 307 7.50 -5.16 -1.16
N TYR A 308 6.82 -6.30 -0.99
CA TYR A 308 7.25 -7.39 -0.10
C TYR A 308 8.10 -8.44 -0.80
N GLY A 309 8.30 -8.32 -2.12
CA GLY A 309 9.10 -9.26 -2.90
C GLY A 309 8.29 -10.47 -3.38
N HIS A 310 6.96 -10.39 -3.47
CA HIS A 310 6.15 -11.45 -4.06
C HIS A 310 5.80 -11.14 -5.51
N TRP A 311 5.84 -12.16 -6.36
CA TRP A 311 5.28 -12.06 -7.69
C TRP A 311 3.76 -12.05 -7.61
N VAL A 312 3.16 -11.04 -8.24
CA VAL A 312 1.70 -10.91 -8.33
C VAL A 312 1.28 -10.47 -9.72
N SER A 313 0.01 -10.65 -10.02
CA SER A 313 -0.59 -10.08 -11.23
C SER A 313 -2.05 -9.70 -10.98
N TYR A 314 -2.59 -8.81 -11.79
CA TYR A 314 -3.99 -8.37 -11.75
C TYR A 314 -4.54 -8.13 -13.15
N LEU A 315 -5.87 -8.03 -13.27
CA LEU A 315 -6.55 -7.69 -14.51
C LEU A 315 -6.29 -6.23 -14.87
N ARG A 316 -5.63 -5.99 -16.01
CA ARG A 316 -5.26 -4.65 -16.48
C ARG A 316 -6.46 -3.72 -16.62
N ALA A 317 -7.59 -4.26 -17.11
CA ALA A 317 -8.83 -3.51 -17.27
C ALA A 317 -9.36 -2.98 -15.92
N GLN A 318 -9.23 -3.74 -14.84
CA GLN A 318 -9.69 -3.33 -13.52
C GLN A 318 -8.90 -2.12 -13.00
N ARG A 319 -7.58 -2.12 -13.17
CA ARG A 319 -6.75 -0.95 -12.83
C ARG A 319 -7.15 0.28 -13.65
N GLN A 320 -7.24 0.13 -14.97
CA GLN A 320 -7.58 1.25 -15.86
C GLN A 320 -8.97 1.86 -15.59
N GLN A 321 -9.95 1.03 -15.22
CA GLN A 321 -11.35 1.44 -15.11
C GLN A 321 -11.83 1.70 -13.68
N HIS A 322 -11.13 1.18 -12.67
CA HIS A 322 -11.63 1.22 -11.30
C HIS A 322 -10.59 1.61 -10.26
N ALA A 323 -9.32 1.77 -10.65
CA ALA A 323 -8.31 2.24 -9.72
C ALA A 323 -8.65 3.63 -9.17
N VAL A 324 -8.47 3.81 -7.86
CA VAL A 324 -8.67 5.08 -7.14
C VAL A 324 -7.36 5.81 -6.81
N SER A 325 -6.24 5.07 -6.88
CA SER A 325 -4.85 5.51 -6.73
C SER A 325 -3.92 4.50 -7.41
N ASN A 326 -2.63 4.85 -7.60
CA ASN A 326 -1.61 3.87 -7.98
C ASN A 326 -1.39 2.83 -6.89
N TYR A 327 -1.37 3.27 -5.63
CA TYR A 327 -1.13 2.42 -4.46
C TYR A 327 -2.15 1.29 -4.31
N GLN A 328 -3.40 1.47 -4.74
CA GLN A 328 -4.39 0.39 -4.74
C GLN A 328 -3.93 -0.86 -5.52
N PHE A 329 -3.01 -0.72 -6.46
CA PHE A 329 -2.48 -1.84 -7.23
C PHE A 329 -1.00 -2.09 -6.93
N SER A 330 -0.52 -1.83 -5.71
CA SER A 330 0.83 -2.25 -5.25
C SER A 330 0.84 -3.70 -4.76
N THR A 331 -0.16 -4.12 -3.98
CA THR A 331 -0.35 -5.50 -3.50
C THR A 331 -1.85 -5.84 -3.44
N PRO A 332 -2.24 -7.12 -3.28
CA PRO A 332 -3.62 -7.50 -3.00
C PRO A 332 -4.18 -6.87 -1.72
N GLU A 333 -3.44 -6.86 -0.61
CA GLU A 333 -3.89 -6.28 0.67
C GLU A 333 -4.09 -4.75 0.58
N GLU A 334 -3.22 -4.06 -0.14
CA GLU A 334 -3.30 -2.61 -0.36
C GLU A 334 -4.48 -2.25 -1.27
N TRP A 335 -4.86 -3.15 -2.18
CA TRP A 335 -6.06 -3.01 -2.97
C TRP A 335 -7.29 -2.86 -2.08
N PHE A 336 -7.42 -3.74 -1.07
CA PHE A 336 -8.56 -3.73 -0.17
C PHE A 336 -8.58 -2.50 0.71
N ALA A 337 -7.45 -2.15 1.33
CA ALA A 337 -7.34 -0.99 2.20
C ALA A 337 -7.67 0.32 1.47
N GLU A 338 -7.16 0.51 0.24
CA GLU A 338 -7.49 1.67 -0.60
C GLU A 338 -8.96 1.67 -1.05
N ALA A 339 -9.51 0.50 -1.39
CA ALA A 339 -10.93 0.38 -1.77
C ALA A 339 -11.86 0.70 -0.58
N TYR A 340 -11.52 0.22 0.62
CA TYR A 340 -12.24 0.51 1.86
C TYR A 340 -12.19 2.01 2.18
N ALA A 341 -10.99 2.61 2.11
CA ALA A 341 -10.81 4.03 2.31
C ALA A 341 -11.59 4.88 1.30
N ALA A 342 -11.64 4.46 0.03
CA ALA A 342 -12.44 5.12 -1.01
C ALA A 342 -13.94 4.96 -0.79
N TYR A 343 -14.40 3.78 -0.36
CA TYR A 343 -15.81 3.50 -0.12
C TYR A 343 -16.37 4.35 1.04
N HIS A 344 -15.59 4.50 2.11
CA HIS A 344 -15.93 5.31 3.28
C HIS A 344 -15.43 6.76 3.21
N ASP A 345 -14.94 7.21 2.04
CA ASP A 345 -14.57 8.61 1.86
C ASP A 345 -15.83 9.51 1.94
N PRO A 346 -15.76 10.66 2.63
CA PRO A 346 -16.91 11.56 2.74
C PRO A 346 -17.30 12.19 1.39
N LYS A 347 -16.41 12.19 0.39
CA LYS A 347 -16.76 12.61 -0.96
C LYS A 347 -17.28 11.42 -1.76
N PRO A 348 -18.29 11.62 -2.62
CA PRO A 348 -18.86 10.51 -3.41
C PRO A 348 -17.93 10.05 -4.54
N GLY A 349 -16.97 10.87 -4.98
CA GLY A 349 -16.09 10.57 -6.11
C GLY A 349 -15.29 9.28 -5.97
N PRO A 350 -14.51 9.11 -4.89
CA PRO A 350 -13.75 7.87 -4.64
C PRO A 350 -14.63 6.62 -4.66
N ARG A 351 -15.72 6.61 -3.88
CA ARG A 351 -16.68 5.51 -3.87
C ARG A 351 -17.27 5.25 -5.26
N ALA A 352 -17.60 6.28 -6.02
CA ALA A 352 -18.20 6.13 -7.35
C ALA A 352 -17.26 5.49 -8.38
N ARG A 353 -15.93 5.61 -8.20
CA ARG A 353 -14.90 5.08 -9.09
C ARG A 353 -14.72 3.56 -8.98
N LEU A 354 -14.96 3.00 -7.80
CA LEU A 354 -14.85 1.56 -7.55
C LEU A 354 -15.75 0.74 -8.49
N HIS A 355 -15.36 -0.51 -8.75
CA HIS A 355 -16.17 -1.45 -9.51
C HIS A 355 -17.57 -1.59 -8.87
N PRO A 356 -18.69 -1.55 -9.63
CA PRO A 356 -20.04 -1.60 -9.07
C PRO A 356 -20.25 -2.72 -8.07
N GLU A 357 -19.91 -3.96 -8.44
CA GLU A 357 -20.09 -5.13 -7.58
C GLU A 357 -19.18 -5.15 -6.34
N ALA A 358 -18.05 -4.42 -6.37
CA ALA A 358 -17.22 -4.24 -5.18
C ALA A 358 -17.89 -3.26 -4.19
N ARG A 359 -18.55 -2.21 -4.71
CA ARG A 359 -19.34 -1.29 -3.87
C ARG A 359 -20.53 -2.00 -3.24
N ASP A 360 -21.18 -2.89 -3.99
CA ASP A 360 -22.30 -3.68 -3.48
C ASP A 360 -21.83 -4.61 -2.36
N TRP A 361 -20.67 -5.26 -2.51
CA TRP A 361 -20.06 -6.06 -1.44
C TRP A 361 -19.81 -5.25 -0.16
N PHE A 362 -19.21 -4.05 -0.26
CA PHE A 362 -19.02 -3.17 0.90
C PHE A 362 -20.36 -2.71 1.51
N ALA A 363 -21.39 -2.51 0.69
CA ALA A 363 -22.73 -2.12 1.16
C ALA A 363 -23.43 -3.26 1.92
N GLU A 364 -23.32 -4.49 1.43
CA GLU A 364 -23.88 -5.68 2.06
C GLU A 364 -23.22 -6.01 3.39
N ARG A 365 -21.91 -5.75 3.53
CA ARG A 365 -21.18 -5.89 4.81
C ARG A 365 -21.58 -4.81 5.83
N GLY A 366 -21.82 -3.59 5.36
CA GLY A 366 -22.14 -2.45 6.22
C GLY A 366 -23.61 -2.38 6.66
N ALA A 367 -24.46 -3.27 6.15
CA ALA A 367 -25.85 -3.46 6.56
C ALA A 367 -25.94 -4.49 7.69
#